data_AF-A0A2Z2HRG8-F1
#
_entry.id   AF-A0A2Z2HRG8-F1
#
_cell.length_a   1.000
_cell.length_b   1.000
_cell.length_c   1.000
_cell.angle_alpha   90.00
_cell.angle_beta   90.00
_cell.angle_gamma   90.00
#
_symmetry.space_group_name_H-M   'P 1'
#
loop_
_entity.id
_entity.type
_entity.pdbx_description
1 polymer ?
#
loop_
_entity_poly.entity_id
_entity_poly.type
_entity_poly.pdbx_seq_one_letter_code
_entity_poly.pdbx_strand_id
1 'polypeptide(L)'
;MATRNGFDIGRMTSNYANLRTIPAVLGVLFGLMSLYQFGAFGDTLGFAWFDYELTAMHAMVGSLIVYVIAFASSETRSFDHYHDGEKVLIAVSVLLILLYPQVDYAVTLVEYHDPGTMIVAWLVTISGYGVAIR
;
A
#
# COMPACT_ATOMS: atom_id res chain seq x y z
N MET A 1 23.76 30.88 37.79
CA MET A 1 24.06 30.51 36.39
C MET A 1 22.90 29.63 35.91
N ALA A 2 21.94 30.19 35.18
CA ALA A 2 20.67 29.53 34.89
C ALA A 2 20.75 28.69 33.61
N THR A 3 20.56 27.38 33.74
CA THR A 3 20.41 26.43 32.63
C THR A 3 19.04 26.62 31.95
N ARG A 4 19.04 27.11 30.71
CA ARG A 4 17.84 27.15 29.85
C ARG A 4 17.47 25.73 29.45
N ASN A 5 16.45 25.17 30.11
CA ASN A 5 15.72 24.00 29.61
C ASN A 5 14.85 24.43 28.43
N GLY A 6 15.44 24.50 27.23
CA GLY A 6 14.68 24.62 25.99
C GLY A 6 14.13 23.24 25.62
N PHE A 7 12.83 23.03 25.78
CA PHE A 7 12.13 21.87 25.23
C PHE A 7 12.25 21.93 23.70
N ASP A 8 13.04 21.02 23.15
CA ASP A 8 13.54 21.02 21.78
C ASP A 8 12.46 20.45 20.82
N ILE A 9 11.31 21.15 20.72
CA ILE A 9 10.19 20.77 19.84
C ILE A 9 10.68 20.62 18.39
N GLY A 10 11.62 21.48 17.97
CA GLY A 10 12.22 21.45 16.63
C GLY A 10 13.06 20.20 16.34
N ARG A 11 13.76 19.63 17.33
CA ARG A 11 14.48 18.35 17.16
C ARG A 11 13.53 17.16 17.12
N MET A 12 12.45 17.19 17.89
CA MET A 12 11.43 16.14 17.81
C MET A 12 10.72 16.18 16.45
N THR A 13 10.20 17.34 16.01
CA THR A 13 9.54 17.45 14.70
C THR A 13 10.48 17.19 13.53
N SER A 14 11.75 17.60 13.59
CA SER A 14 12.74 17.32 12.54
C SER A 14 13.09 15.82 12.44
N ASN A 15 13.24 15.14 13.58
CA ASN A 15 13.50 13.69 13.61
C ASN A 15 12.27 12.86 13.19
N TYR A 16 11.06 13.34 13.47
CA TYR A 16 9.82 12.75 12.96
C TYR A 16 9.50 13.13 11.53
N ALA A 17 10.11 14.15 10.92
CA ALA A 17 9.77 14.60 9.56
C ALA A 17 10.63 13.97 8.45
N ASN A 18 11.85 13.51 8.74
CA ASN A 18 12.82 13.28 7.66
C ASN A 18 13.30 11.84 7.41
N LEU A 19 13.14 10.86 8.33
CA LEU A 19 13.68 9.51 8.09
C LEU A 19 12.75 8.35 8.47
N ARG A 20 11.95 8.45 9.54
CA ARG A 20 10.99 7.40 9.93
C ARG A 20 9.57 7.61 9.42
N THR A 21 9.20 8.84 9.07
CA THR A 21 7.86 9.15 8.54
C THR A 21 7.68 8.68 7.12
N ILE A 22 8.71 8.74 6.27
CA ILE A 22 8.55 8.39 4.85
C ILE A 22 8.07 6.94 4.71
N PRO A 23 8.72 5.93 5.33
CA PRO A 23 8.20 4.55 5.30
C PRO A 23 6.81 4.41 5.93
N ALA A 24 6.55 5.12 7.03
CA ALA A 24 5.26 5.03 7.72
C ALA A 24 4.10 5.62 6.88
N VAL A 25 4.32 6.75 6.21
CA VAL A 25 3.34 7.39 5.33
C VAL A 25 3.09 6.53 4.10
N LEU A 26 4.14 5.96 3.50
CA LEU A 26 4.00 5.00 2.40
C LEU A 26 3.19 3.78 2.85
N GLY A 27 3.42 3.25 4.05
CA GLY A 27 2.63 2.14 4.58
C GLY A 27 1.13 2.47 4.75
N VAL A 28 0.81 3.64 5.29
CA VAL A 28 -0.59 4.10 5.43
C VAL A 28 -1.23 4.31 4.05
N LEU A 29 -0.54 4.98 3.13
CA LEU A 29 -1.03 5.20 1.77
C LEU A 29 -1.25 3.88 1.03
N PHE A 30 -0.31 2.95 1.14
CA PHE A 30 -0.43 1.62 0.55
C PHE A 30 -1.64 0.88 1.12
N GLY A 31 -1.79 0.87 2.45
CA GLY A 31 -2.90 0.22 3.12
C GLY A 31 -4.25 0.75 2.65
N LEU A 32 -4.41 2.08 2.55
CA LEU A 32 -5.65 2.71 2.10
C LEU A 32 -5.92 2.47 0.60
N MET A 33 -4.90 2.62 -0.25
CA MET A 33 -5.06 2.44 -1.70
C MET A 33 -5.34 0.99 -2.07
N SER A 34 -4.62 0.04 -1.48
CA SER A 34 -4.89 -1.39 -1.68
C SER A 34 -6.25 -1.79 -1.10
N LEU A 35 -6.64 -1.26 0.06
CA LEU A 35 -7.97 -1.51 0.64
C LEU A 35 -9.09 -1.02 -0.28
N TYR A 36 -8.92 0.16 -0.88
CA TYR A 36 -9.89 0.67 -1.85
C TYR A 36 -9.88 -0.14 -3.15
N GLN A 37 -8.70 -0.51 -3.65
CA GLN A 37 -8.55 -1.36 -4.83
C GLN A 37 -9.30 -2.69 -4.71
N PHE A 38 -9.25 -3.33 -3.53
CA PHE A 38 -9.98 -4.57 -3.26
C PHE A 38 -11.43 -4.34 -2.82
N GLY A 39 -12.00 -3.16 -3.07
CA GLY A 39 -13.45 -2.91 -3.01
C GLY A 39 -14.04 -2.62 -1.63
N ALA A 40 -13.25 -2.19 -0.66
CA ALA A 40 -13.77 -1.86 0.68
C ALA A 40 -14.76 -0.67 0.71
N PHE A 41 -14.72 0.21 -0.29
CA PHE A 41 -15.52 1.45 -0.33
C PHE A 41 -16.49 1.51 -1.53
N GLY A 42 -16.73 0.39 -2.22
CA GLY A 42 -17.52 0.34 -3.46
C GLY A 42 -16.72 0.69 -4.72
N ASP A 43 -17.41 0.79 -5.86
CA ASP A 43 -16.78 0.92 -7.19
C ASP A 43 -16.18 2.31 -7.47
N THR A 44 -16.79 3.36 -6.89
CA THR A 44 -16.36 4.75 -7.07
C THR A 44 -16.45 5.55 -5.77
N LEU A 45 -15.45 6.42 -5.55
CA LEU A 45 -15.39 7.39 -4.47
C LEU A 45 -15.42 8.79 -5.09
N GLY A 46 -16.58 9.45 -5.00
CA GLY A 46 -16.79 10.79 -5.53
C GLY A 46 -16.35 11.88 -4.55
N PHE A 47 -15.58 12.85 -5.04
CA PHE A 47 -15.22 14.06 -4.30
C PHE A 47 -16.04 15.26 -4.80
N ALA A 48 -17.10 15.61 -4.05
CA ALA A 48 -18.05 16.67 -4.45
C ALA A 48 -17.46 18.09 -4.58
N TRP A 49 -16.25 18.31 -4.09
CA TRP A 49 -15.57 19.60 -4.04
C TRP A 49 -14.70 19.88 -5.28
N PHE A 50 -14.42 18.87 -6.11
CA PHE A 50 -13.69 19.05 -7.37
C PHE A 50 -14.16 18.12 -8.50
N ASP A 51 -15.41 17.64 -8.45
CA ASP A 51 -16.08 16.83 -9.49
C ASP A 51 -15.19 15.72 -10.07
N TYR A 52 -14.63 14.91 -9.17
CA TYR A 52 -13.71 13.83 -9.52
C TYR A 52 -14.09 12.54 -8.82
N GLU A 53 -14.00 11.47 -9.59
CA GLU A 53 -14.26 10.11 -9.13
C GLU A 53 -12.94 9.35 -9.06
N LEU A 54 -12.57 8.97 -7.84
CA LEU A 54 -11.50 8.00 -7.65
C LEU A 54 -12.07 6.62 -7.96
N THR A 55 -11.42 5.88 -8.86
CA THR A 55 -11.85 4.53 -9.27
C THR A 55 -10.86 3.47 -8.76
N ALA A 56 -11.24 2.20 -8.82
CA ALA A 56 -10.34 1.08 -8.50
C ALA A 56 -9.04 1.10 -9.32
N MET A 57 -9.07 1.60 -10.56
CA MET A 57 -7.87 1.74 -11.39
C MET A 57 -6.89 2.80 -10.83
N HIS A 58 -7.40 3.91 -10.30
CA HIS A 58 -6.56 4.91 -9.63
C HIS A 58 -5.95 4.35 -8.35
N ALA A 59 -6.73 3.57 -7.59
CA ALA A 59 -6.28 2.89 -6.39
C ALA A 59 -5.16 1.87 -6.68
N MET A 60 -5.31 1.10 -7.77
CA MET A 60 -4.29 0.18 -8.28
C MET A 60 -2.99 0.88 -8.65
N VAL A 61 -3.07 1.96 -9.42
CA VAL A 61 -1.87 2.72 -9.80
C VAL A 61 -1.20 3.29 -8.54
N GLY A 62 -1.98 3.82 -7.61
CA GLY A 62 -1.49 4.32 -6.33
C GLY A 62 -0.80 3.24 -5.49
N SER A 63 -1.44 2.07 -5.33
CA SER A 63 -0.88 0.95 -4.57
C SER A 63 0.41 0.44 -5.22
N LEU A 64 0.45 0.31 -6.55
CA LEU A 64 1.64 -0.12 -7.28
C LEU A 64 2.80 0.87 -7.15
N ILE A 65 2.55 2.17 -7.34
CA ILE A 65 3.58 3.21 -7.20
C ILE A 65 4.17 3.18 -5.79
N VAL A 66 3.31 3.12 -4.77
CA VAL A 66 3.77 3.08 -3.37
C VAL A 66 4.55 1.80 -3.10
N TYR A 67 4.10 0.65 -3.62
CA TYR A 67 4.81 -0.63 -3.48
C TYR A 67 6.21 -0.57 -4.08
N VAL A 68 6.34 -0.04 -5.30
CA VAL A 68 7.63 0.10 -6.00
C VAL A 68 8.56 1.05 -5.26
N ILE A 69 8.06 2.21 -4.81
CA ILE A 69 8.86 3.18 -4.05
C ILE A 69 9.34 2.55 -2.74
N ALA A 70 8.46 1.84 -2.04
CA ALA A 70 8.79 1.22 -0.77
C ALA A 70 9.79 0.07 -0.93
N PHE A 71 9.62 -0.77 -1.95
CA PHE A 71 10.57 -1.83 -2.30
C PHE A 71 11.94 -1.27 -2.70
N ALA A 72 11.98 -0.21 -3.51
CA ALA A 72 13.22 0.47 -3.91
C ALA A 72 13.93 1.15 -2.72
N SER A 73 13.16 1.54 -1.70
CA SER A 73 13.66 2.11 -0.45
C SER A 73 14.03 1.07 0.61
N SER A 74 13.77 -0.23 0.38
CA SER A 74 14.06 -1.29 1.36
C SER A 74 15.56 -1.49 1.58
N GLU A 75 15.93 -1.93 2.79
CA GLU A 75 17.33 -2.19 3.14
C GLU A 75 17.90 -3.37 2.34
N THR A 76 17.05 -4.36 2.03
CA THR A 76 17.43 -5.55 1.25
C THR A 76 17.81 -5.22 -0.18
N ARG A 77 17.27 -4.14 -0.78
CA ARG A 77 17.60 -3.50 -2.09
C ARG A 77 17.68 -4.41 -3.33
N SER A 78 17.69 -5.72 -3.16
CA SER A 78 17.85 -6.76 -4.17
C SER A 78 16.98 -7.95 -3.77
N PHE A 79 16.15 -8.37 -4.73
CA PHE A 79 15.24 -9.49 -4.61
C PHE A 79 15.94 -10.80 -4.19
N ASP A 80 17.22 -10.96 -4.50
CA ASP A 80 17.98 -12.17 -4.23
C ASP A 80 18.16 -12.46 -2.74
N HIS A 81 18.11 -11.43 -1.89
CA HIS A 81 18.31 -11.53 -0.44
C HIS A 81 17.07 -12.06 0.31
N TYR A 82 15.93 -12.19 -0.36
CA TYR A 82 14.72 -12.75 0.23
C TYR A 82 14.73 -14.27 0.24
N HIS A 83 14.12 -14.85 1.27
CA HIS A 83 13.82 -16.29 1.27
C HIS A 83 12.80 -16.62 0.17
N ASP A 84 12.81 -17.87 -0.32
CA ASP A 84 11.95 -18.26 -1.45
C ASP A 84 10.46 -18.00 -1.18
N GLY A 85 9.98 -18.23 0.06
CA GLY A 85 8.61 -17.92 0.44
C GLY A 85 8.29 -16.42 0.42
N GLU A 86 9.25 -15.58 0.77
CA GLU A 86 9.13 -14.12 0.74
C GLU A 86 9.10 -13.60 -0.70
N LYS A 87 9.96 -14.16 -1.56
CA LYS A 87 9.97 -13.88 -3.00
C LYS A 87 8.61 -14.20 -3.64
N VAL A 88 8.07 -15.39 -3.33
CA VAL A 88 6.73 -15.79 -3.80
C VAL A 88 5.68 -14.82 -3.29
N LEU A 89 5.72 -14.43 -2.02
CA LEU A 89 4.73 -13.51 -1.46
C LEU A 89 4.78 -12.13 -2.13
N ILE A 90 5.98 -11.57 -2.32
CA ILE A 90 6.20 -10.30 -3.03
C ILE A 90 5.63 -10.39 -4.46
N ALA A 91 5.98 -11.45 -5.19
CA ALA A 91 5.50 -11.65 -6.56
C ALA A 91 3.98 -11.78 -6.62
N VAL A 92 3.38 -12.57 -5.71
CA VAL A 92 1.92 -12.73 -5.61
C VAL A 92 1.24 -11.42 -5.28
N SER A 93 1.79 -10.59 -4.38
CA SER A 93 1.23 -9.26 -4.09
C SER A 93 1.22 -8.36 -5.32
N VAL A 94 2.31 -8.30 -6.09
CA VAL A 94 2.36 -7.49 -7.32
C VAL A 94 1.38 -8.02 -8.36
N LEU A 95 1.26 -9.34 -8.50
CA LEU A 95 0.29 -9.95 -9.40
C LEU A 95 -1.15 -9.65 -8.98
N LEU A 96 -1.47 -9.72 -7.69
CA LEU A 96 -2.78 -9.36 -7.17
C LEU A 96 -3.08 -7.88 -7.43
N ILE A 97 -2.11 -6.99 -7.20
CA ILE A 97 -2.28 -5.57 -7.51
C ILE A 97 -2.62 -5.38 -8.99
N LEU A 98 -1.88 -6.01 -9.91
CA LEU A 98 -2.05 -5.78 -11.34
C LEU A 98 -3.29 -6.46 -11.94
N LEU A 99 -3.56 -7.70 -11.53
CA LEU A 99 -4.56 -8.53 -12.19
C LEU A 99 -5.96 -8.29 -11.62
N TYR A 100 -6.08 -7.97 -10.34
CA TYR A 100 -7.39 -7.86 -9.68
C TYR A 100 -8.34 -6.87 -10.36
N PRO A 101 -7.92 -5.66 -10.76
CA PRO A 101 -8.80 -4.71 -11.46
C PRO A 101 -9.02 -5.03 -12.94
N GLN A 102 -8.20 -5.92 -13.53
CA GLN A 102 -8.25 -6.30 -14.96
C GLN A 102 -9.17 -7.50 -15.20
N VAL A 103 -9.60 -8.18 -14.13
CA VAL A 103 -10.64 -9.19 -14.23
C VAL A 103 -11.97 -8.45 -14.41
N ASP A 104 -12.21 -7.95 -15.63
CA ASP A 104 -13.56 -7.59 -16.06
C ASP A 104 -14.43 -8.84 -15.90
N TYR A 105 -15.38 -8.74 -14.98
CA TYR A 105 -16.36 -9.74 -14.58
C TYR A 105 -17.33 -10.14 -15.73
N ALA A 106 -16.88 -10.19 -16.98
CA ALA A 106 -17.76 -10.36 -18.12
C ALA A 106 -18.18 -11.80 -18.36
N VAL A 107 -17.35 -12.83 -18.12
CA VAL A 107 -17.79 -14.24 -18.25
C VAL A 107 -16.91 -15.13 -17.37
N THR A 108 -17.52 -15.96 -16.52
CA THR A 108 -16.93 -17.07 -15.72
C THR A 108 -16.22 -16.78 -14.38
N LEU A 109 -16.60 -15.71 -13.67
CA LEU A 109 -16.51 -15.66 -12.18
C LEU A 109 -17.74 -14.98 -11.56
N VAL A 110 -18.87 -15.07 -12.26
CA VAL A 110 -20.17 -14.43 -11.99
C VAL A 110 -20.81 -14.84 -10.65
N GLU A 111 -20.18 -15.72 -9.86
CA GLU A 111 -20.71 -16.21 -8.57
C GLU A 111 -19.93 -15.73 -7.32
N TYR A 112 -18.78 -15.06 -7.45
CA TYR A 112 -17.83 -14.90 -6.33
C TYR A 112 -17.43 -13.44 -6.01
N HIS A 113 -18.40 -12.52 -6.01
CA HIS A 113 -18.28 -11.27 -5.23
C HIS A 113 -18.34 -11.56 -3.70
N ASP A 114 -17.60 -12.59 -3.25
CA ASP A 114 -17.48 -12.95 -1.85
C ASP A 114 -16.52 -11.97 -1.16
N PRO A 115 -16.99 -11.20 -0.16
CA PRO A 115 -16.14 -10.32 0.63
C PRO A 115 -14.92 -11.04 1.22
N GLY A 116 -15.03 -12.36 1.48
CA GLY A 116 -13.92 -13.18 1.95
C GLY A 116 -12.72 -13.18 0.99
N THR A 117 -12.96 -13.34 -0.31
CA THR A 117 -11.90 -13.35 -1.33
C THR A 117 -11.19 -11.99 -1.41
N MET A 118 -11.96 -10.90 -1.30
CA MET A 118 -11.46 -9.53 -1.33
C MET A 118 -10.56 -9.24 -0.12
N ILE A 119 -11.00 -9.66 1.08
CA ILE A 119 -10.24 -9.52 2.32
C ILE A 119 -8.95 -10.35 2.25
N VAL A 120 -9.01 -11.59 1.76
CA VAL A 120 -7.82 -12.43 1.62
C VAL A 120 -6.83 -11.82 0.63
N ALA A 121 -7.29 -11.33 -0.52
CA ALA A 121 -6.44 -10.65 -1.49
C ALA A 121 -5.75 -9.42 -0.90
N TRP A 122 -6.49 -8.60 -0.13
CA TRP A 122 -5.94 -7.47 0.59
C TRP A 122 -4.91 -7.88 1.66
N LEU A 123 -5.20 -8.89 2.47
CA LEU A 123 -4.29 -9.38 3.52
C LEU A 123 -2.99 -9.93 2.92
N VAL A 124 -3.07 -10.70 1.83
CA VAL A 124 -1.89 -11.20 1.12
C VAL A 124 -1.07 -10.03 0.57
N THR A 125 -1.74 -9.00 0.05
CA THR A 125 -1.10 -7.82 -0.53
C THR A 125 -0.40 -6.96 0.53
N ILE A 126 -1.03 -6.73 1.69
CA ILE A 126 -0.41 -6.05 2.83
C ILE A 126 0.75 -6.87 3.41
N SER A 127 0.59 -8.18 3.51
CA SER A 127 1.63 -9.06 4.04
C SER A 127 2.87 -9.04 3.15
N GLY A 128 2.71 -9.14 1.84
CA GLY A 128 3.83 -9.05 0.92
C GLY A 128 4.45 -7.65 0.84
N TYR A 129 3.69 -6.58 1.06
CA TYR A 129 4.25 -5.25 1.25
C TYR A 129 5.12 -5.19 2.52
N GLY A 130 4.62 -5.70 3.64
CA GLY A 130 5.38 -5.74 4.91
C GLY A 130 6.69 -6.50 4.79
N VAL A 131 6.70 -7.59 4.00
CA VAL A 131 7.92 -8.32 3.66
C VAL A 131 8.82 -7.49 2.73
N ALA A 132 8.27 -6.87 1.69
CA ALA A 132 9.00 -6.09 0.69
C ALA A 132 9.74 -4.85 1.23
N ILE A 133 9.33 -4.31 2.37
CA ILE A 133 9.94 -3.11 2.97
C ILE A 133 10.96 -3.42 4.06
N ARG A 134 11.21 -4.70 4.33
CA ARG A 134 12.22 -5.15 5.30
C ARG A 134 13.63 -4.97 4.73
#